data_AF-A0A0S2F4Y7-F1
#
_entry.id   AF-A0A0S2F4Y7-F1
#
_cell.length_a   1.000
_cell.length_b   1.000
_cell.length_c   1.000
_cell.angle_alpha   90.00
_cell.angle_beta   90.00
_cell.angle_gamma   90.00
#
_symmetry.space_group_name_H-M   'P 1'
#
loop_
_entity.id
_entity.type
_entity.pdbx_description
1 polymer ?
#
loop_
_entity_poly.entity_id
_entity_poly.type
_entity_poly.pdbx_seq_one_letter_code
_entity_poly.pdbx_strand_id
1 'polypeptide(L)' 'MIVTLDHLRRAPGFGARPGFCARGGREWFAYYGLDWSAFLRDGIDAEVIEATGDALGLHLVAFARAEAERGQQ' A
#
# COMPACT_ATOMS: atom_id res chain seq x y z
N MET A 1 3.48 10.44 4.60
CA MET A 1 3.90 10.33 3.17
C MET A 1 2.80 9.63 2.42
N ILE A 2 2.54 9.98 1.16
CA ILE A 2 1.39 9.41 0.46
C ILE A 2 1.75 8.08 -0.20
N VAL A 3 1.06 7.02 0.20
CA VAL A 3 1.09 5.72 -0.47
C VAL A 3 0.04 5.73 -1.57
N THR A 4 0.42 5.34 -2.79
CA THR A 4 -0.45 5.35 -3.95
C THR A 4 -0.61 3.95 -4.55
N LEU A 5 -1.51 3.82 -5.51
CA LEU A 5 -1.72 2.59 -6.27
C LEU A 5 -0.46 2.09 -7.00
N ASP A 6 0.43 2.99 -7.40
CA ASP A 6 1.69 2.61 -8.06
C ASP A 6 2.58 1.82 -7.09
N HIS A 7 2.70 2.27 -5.84
CA HIS A 7 3.42 1.53 -4.80
C HIS A 7 2.79 0.15 -4.56
N LEU A 8 1.46 0.05 -4.49
CA LEU A 8 0.76 -1.22 -4.29
C LEU A 8 1.05 -2.23 -5.40
N ARG A 9 1.12 -1.76 -6.66
CA ARG A 9 1.38 -2.64 -7.83
C ARG A 9 2.82 -3.10 -7.91
N ARG A 10 3.77 -2.27 -7.47
CA ARG A 10 5.22 -2.57 -7.52
C ARG A 10 5.72 -3.29 -6.28
N ALA A 11 5.04 -3.13 -5.15
CA ALA A 11 5.42 -3.78 -3.90
C ALA A 11 5.45 -5.31 -4.08
N PRO A 12 6.53 -5.98 -3.64
CA PRO A 12 6.58 -7.44 -3.68
C PRO A 12 5.46 -8.03 -2.81
N GLY A 13 4.86 -9.10 -3.29
CA GLY A 13 3.80 -9.80 -2.56
C GLY A 13 4.40 -10.71 -1.48
N PHE A 14 3.62 -11.01 -0.44
CA PHE A 14 4.03 -11.93 0.64
C PHE A 14 3.95 -13.43 0.29
N GLY A 15 3.46 -13.77 -0.91
CA GLY A 15 3.28 -15.15 -1.35
C GLY A 15 4.14 -15.53 -2.55
N ALA A 16 3.94 -16.74 -3.08
CA ALA A 16 4.62 -17.24 -4.27
C ALA A 16 4.33 -16.45 -5.56
N ARG A 17 3.38 -15.49 -5.51
CA ARG A 17 3.10 -14.56 -6.61
C ARG A 17 3.63 -13.17 -6.27
N PRO A 18 4.44 -12.55 -7.15
CA PRO A 18 4.87 -11.18 -6.97
C PRO A 18 3.68 -10.22 -7.15
N GLY A 19 3.57 -9.23 -6.26
CA GLY A 19 2.59 -8.15 -6.34
C GLY A 19 1.31 -8.38 -5.53
N PHE A 20 0.81 -7.31 -4.93
CA PHE A 20 -0.56 -7.28 -4.43
C PHE A 20 -1.53 -7.18 -5.59
N CYS A 21 -2.35 -8.22 -5.79
CA CYS A 21 -3.46 -8.13 -6.73
C CYS A 21 -4.46 -7.07 -6.26
N ALA A 22 -4.99 -6.26 -7.19
CA ALA A 22 -5.92 -5.17 -6.87
C ALA A 22 -7.14 -5.65 -6.07
N ARG A 23 -7.55 -6.90 -6.28
CA ARG A 23 -8.60 -7.57 -5.52
C ARG A 23 -8.22 -7.74 -4.04
N GLY A 24 -7.04 -8.29 -3.75
CA GLY A 24 -6.56 -8.48 -2.38
C GLY A 24 -6.36 -7.15 -1.64
N GLY A 25 -5.83 -6.14 -2.33
CA GLY A 25 -5.76 -4.78 -1.79
C GLY A 25 -7.14 -4.23 -1.45
N ARG A 26 -8.11 -4.35 -2.36
CA ARG A 26 -9.49 -3.88 -2.11
C ARG A 26 -10.16 -4.59 -0.93
N GLU A 27 -10.01 -5.91 -0.82
CA GLU A 27 -10.56 -6.68 0.31
C GLU A 27 -9.94 -6.26 1.64
N TRP A 28 -8.63 -6.03 1.67
CA TRP A 28 -7.92 -5.51 2.85
C TRP A 28 -8.39 -4.10 3.23
N PHE A 29 -8.47 -3.18 2.27
CA PHE A 29 -8.98 -1.82 2.53
C PHE A 29 -10.41 -1.87 3.11
N ALA A 30 -11.28 -2.70 2.55
CA ALA A 30 -12.64 -2.87 3.06
C ALA A 30 -12.67 -3.45 4.50
N TYR A 31 -11.77 -4.38 4.81
CA TYR A 31 -11.66 -4.97 6.16
C TYR A 31 -11.31 -3.93 7.23
N TYR A 32 -10.39 -3.00 6.92
CA TYR A 32 -9.99 -1.93 7.84
C TYR A 32 -10.86 -0.66 7.73
N GLY A 33 -11.91 -0.67 6.89
CA GLY A 33 -12.77 0.49 6.68
C GLY A 33 -12.11 1.65 5.94
N LEU A 34 -11.06 1.37 5.17
CA LEU A 34 -10.34 2.35 4.37
C LEU A 34 -11.00 2.53 3.00
N ASP A 35 -11.02 3.77 2.50
CA ASP A 35 -11.67 4.07 1.23
C ASP A 35 -10.78 3.75 0.02
N TRP A 36 -11.08 2.64 -0.64
CA TRP A 36 -10.37 2.20 -1.84
C TRP A 36 -10.48 3.20 -3.00
N SER A 37 -11.61 3.89 -3.14
CA SER A 37 -11.82 4.81 -4.27
C SER A 37 -11.03 6.10 -4.09
N ALA A 38 -10.94 6.61 -2.86
CA ALA A 38 -10.06 7.72 -2.49
C ALA A 38 -8.59 7.34 -2.70
N PHE A 39 -8.20 6.14 -2.26
CA PHE A 39 -6.83 5.64 -2.46
C PHE A 39 -6.41 5.58 -3.94
N LEU A 40 -7.33 5.21 -4.85
CA LEU A 40 -7.04 5.17 -6.28
C LEU A 40 -6.82 6.57 -6.90
N ARG A 41 -7.44 7.61 -6.35
CA ARG A 41 -7.37 8.99 -6.88
C ARG A 41 -6.23 9.79 -6.27
N ASP A 42 -6.18 9.81 -4.94
CA ASP A 42 -5.30 10.69 -4.16
C ASP A 42 -4.22 9.92 -3.39
N GLY A 43 -4.36 8.60 -3.26
CA GLY A 43 -3.58 7.81 -2.33
C GLY A 43 -4.10 7.91 -0.89
N ILE A 44 -3.33 7.38 0.05
CA ILE A 44 -3.62 7.48 1.49
C ILE A 44 -2.33 7.69 2.25
N ASP A 45 -2.39 8.37 3.40
CA ASP A 45 -1.18 8.56 4.19
C ASP A 45 -0.68 7.23 4.77
N ALA A 46 0.63 7.05 4.72
CA ALA A 46 1.34 5.93 5.31
C ALA A 46 0.95 5.71 6.77
N GLU A 47 0.80 6.77 7.57
CA GLU A 47 0.43 6.64 8.98
C GLU A 47 -0.93 5.97 9.18
N VAL A 48 -1.88 6.19 8.27
CA VAL A 48 -3.20 5.53 8.32
C VAL A 48 -3.08 4.03 8.05
N ILE A 49 -2.18 3.64 7.13
CA ILE A 49 -1.88 2.24 6.85
C ILE A 49 -1.12 1.62 8.03
N GLU A 50 -0.13 2.30 8.59
CA GLU A 50 0.66 1.83 9.74
C GLU A 50 -0.21 1.66 10.99
N ALA A 51 -1.23 2.51 11.18
CA ALA A 51 -2.18 2.42 12.28
C ALA A 51 -3.04 1.15 12.25
N THR A 52 -3.17 0.47 11.11
CA THR A 52 -3.83 -0.84 11.04
C THR A 52 -3.04 -1.94 11.75
N GLY A 53 -1.72 -1.75 11.93
CA GLY A 53 -0.81 -2.71 12.56
C GLY A 53 -0.64 -4.02 11.77
N ASP A 54 -1.15 -4.10 10.55
CA ASP A 54 -1.13 -5.31 9.76
C ASP A 54 0.19 -5.47 9.00
N ALA A 55 0.67 -6.71 8.90
CA ALA A 55 1.91 -7.00 8.20
C ALA A 55 1.89 -6.50 6.75
N LEU A 56 0.74 -6.62 6.06
CA LEU A 56 0.56 -6.12 4.69
C LEU A 56 0.78 -4.62 4.62
N GLY A 57 0.10 -3.88 5.48
CA GLY A 57 0.13 -2.43 5.52
C GLY A 57 1.55 -1.93 5.81
N LEU A 58 2.20 -2.51 6.82
CA LEU A 58 3.56 -2.15 7.20
C LEU A 58 4.57 -2.37 6.06
N HIS A 59 4.46 -3.49 5.35
CA HIS A 59 5.34 -3.77 4.22
C HIS A 59 5.10 -2.87 3.02
N LEU A 60 3.84 -2.57 2.70
CA LEU A 60 3.50 -1.62 1.65
C LEU A 60 4.08 -0.23 1.95
N VAL A 61 3.96 0.23 3.20
CA VAL A 61 4.51 1.52 3.63
C VAL A 61 6.04 1.51 3.57
N ALA A 62 6.69 0.45 4.04
CA ALA A 62 8.14 0.32 3.97
C ALA A 62 8.63 0.36 2.51
N PHE A 63 7.96 -0.35 1.60
CA PHE A 63 8.27 -0.31 0.17
C PHE A 63 8.06 1.08 -0.42
N ALA A 64 6.94 1.73 -0.11
CA ALA A 64 6.65 3.08 -0.58
C ALA A 64 7.70 4.09 -0.09
N ARG A 65 8.14 3.99 1.18
CA ARG A 65 9.23 4.81 1.75
C ARG A 65 10.52 4.60 0.95
N ALA A 66 10.90 3.36 0.72
CA ALA A 66 12.11 3.04 -0.05
C ALA A 66 12.04 3.57 -1.50
N GLU A 67 10.90 3.45 -2.19
CA GLU A 67 10.73 4.02 -3.53
C GLU A 67 10.77 5.55 -3.52
N ALA A 68 10.18 6.20 -2.51
CA ALA A 68 10.26 7.65 -2.36
C ALA A 68 11.70 8.14 -2.13
N GLU A 69 12.51 7.38 -1.39
CA GLU A 69 13.94 7.66 -1.22
C GLU A 69 14.75 7.42 -2.50
N ARG A 70 14.37 6.41 -3.32
CA ARG A 70 15.03 6.08 -4.59
C ARG A 70 14.66 7.02 -5.74
N GLY A 71 13.44 7.53 -5.77
CA GLY A 71 12.94 8.46 -6.79
C GLY A 71 13.42 9.91 -6.62
N GLN A 72 14.16 10.20 -5.55
CA GLN A 72 14.76 11.51 -5.27
C GLN A 72 16.25 11.63 -5.70
N GLN A 73 16.77 10.70 -6.51
CA GLN A 73 18.14 10.73 -7.04
C GLN A 73 18.19 10.96 -8.55
#